data_AF-A0ABD5VJX8-F1
#
_entry.id   AF-A0ABD5VJX8-F1
#
_cell.length_a   1.000
_cell.length_b   1.000
_cell.length_c   1.000
_cell.angle_alpha   90.00
_cell.angle_beta   90.00
_cell.angle_gamma   90.00
#
_symmetry.space_group_name_H-M   'P 1'
#
loop_
_entity.id
_entity.type
_entity.pdbx_description
1 polymer ?
#
loop_
_entity_poly.entity_id
_entity_poly.type
_entity_poly.pdbx_seq_one_letter_code
_entity_poly.pdbx_strand_id
1 'polypeptide(L)'
;MSKAEITEEWFSSLSSNRKGEMGEGIARTHLRSVVEERPHALFPAFESDSPSSIYTQVRHRRHFTYEDVQQDGSTERIQWQADLTIRLSNLYSDSDREVSRTVTLEVKTGQYAQLERDQQKVMGIVNENDDYLVLRANVRFDADSVAEIQYATLEPAPSTKAGYRLSSYDL
;
A
#
# COMPACT_ATOMS: atom_id res chain seq x y z
N MET A 1 23.41 -21.37 -18.51
CA MET A 1 22.54 -20.36 -17.88
C MET A 1 21.87 -19.56 -18.97
N SER A 2 20.55 -19.57 -19.07
CA SER A 2 19.82 -18.61 -19.92
C SER A 2 19.70 -17.29 -19.17
N LYS A 3 19.89 -16.18 -19.89
CA LYS A 3 19.54 -14.83 -19.43
C LYS A 3 18.39 -14.36 -20.29
N ALA A 4 17.38 -13.75 -19.69
CA ALA A 4 16.28 -13.11 -20.38
C ALA A 4 16.18 -11.67 -19.87
N GLU A 5 16.17 -10.71 -20.78
CA GLU A 5 15.98 -9.30 -20.46
C GLU A 5 14.48 -8.99 -20.44
N ILE A 6 14.05 -8.19 -19.45
CA ILE A 6 12.65 -7.79 -19.32
C ILE A 6 12.45 -6.56 -20.19
N THR A 7 12.14 -6.79 -21.46
CA THR A 7 11.78 -5.73 -22.42
C THR A 7 10.31 -5.32 -22.27
N GLU A 8 9.96 -4.11 -22.72
CA GLU A 8 8.57 -3.66 -22.85
C GLU A 8 7.73 -4.63 -23.69
N GLU A 9 8.27 -5.10 -24.83
CA GLU A 9 7.58 -6.04 -25.73
C GLU A 9 7.23 -7.35 -25.01
N TRP A 10 8.20 -7.95 -24.31
CA TRP A 10 7.96 -9.14 -23.48
C TRP A 10 6.91 -8.88 -22.41
N PHE A 11 7.02 -7.78 -21.66
CA PHE A 11 6.05 -7.44 -20.62
C PHE A 11 4.66 -7.25 -21.22
N SER A 12 4.55 -6.54 -22.34
CA SER A 12 3.29 -6.29 -23.04
C SER A 12 2.59 -7.58 -23.48
N SER A 13 3.36 -8.62 -23.83
CA SER A 13 2.86 -9.95 -24.20
C SER A 13 2.29 -10.76 -23.03
N LEU A 14 2.59 -10.39 -21.78
CA LEU A 14 2.07 -11.07 -20.61
C LEU A 14 0.57 -10.83 -20.45
N SER A 15 -0.13 -11.85 -19.93
CA SER A 15 -1.51 -11.69 -19.48
C SER A 15 -1.61 -10.69 -18.33
N SER A 16 -2.77 -10.04 -18.18
CA SER A 16 -3.02 -9.05 -17.13
C SER A 16 -2.71 -9.59 -15.72
N ASN A 17 -3.03 -10.86 -15.45
CA ASN A 17 -2.75 -11.49 -14.16
C ASN A 17 -1.25 -11.59 -13.90
N ARG A 18 -0.44 -11.96 -14.90
CA ARG A 18 1.02 -12.06 -14.78
C ARG A 18 1.66 -10.69 -14.56
N LYS A 19 1.15 -9.67 -15.26
CA LYS A 19 1.56 -8.28 -15.02
C LYS A 19 1.27 -7.87 -13.58
N GLY A 20 0.06 -8.16 -13.09
CA GLY A 20 -0.35 -7.90 -11.70
C GLY A 20 0.56 -8.57 -10.68
N GLU A 21 0.81 -9.88 -10.81
CA GLU A 21 1.71 -10.65 -9.94
C GLU A 21 3.12 -10.05 -9.89
N MET A 22 3.64 -9.62 -11.05
CA MET A 22 4.96 -9.03 -11.16
C MET A 22 5.04 -7.66 -10.47
N GLY A 23 4.07 -6.77 -10.73
CA GLY A 23 4.04 -5.47 -10.08
C GLY A 23 3.85 -5.58 -8.57
N GLU A 24 2.99 -6.50 -8.11
CA GLU A 24 2.81 -6.83 -6.69
C GLU A 24 4.14 -7.26 -6.05
N GLY A 25 4.91 -8.15 -6.71
CA GLY A 25 6.22 -8.58 -6.24
C GLY A 25 7.23 -7.44 -6.11
N ILE A 26 7.30 -6.56 -7.11
CA ILE A 26 8.22 -5.41 -7.13
C ILE A 26 7.88 -4.42 -6.01
N ALA A 27 6.62 -3.97 -5.94
CA ALA A 27 6.20 -2.98 -4.96
C ALA A 27 6.34 -3.50 -3.52
N ARG A 28 6.05 -4.78 -3.27
CA ARG A 28 6.26 -5.42 -1.97
C ARG A 28 7.72 -5.45 -1.58
N THR A 29 8.60 -5.82 -2.51
CA THR A 29 10.04 -5.89 -2.24
C THR A 29 10.59 -4.51 -1.89
N HIS A 30 10.24 -3.50 -2.68
CA HIS A 30 10.65 -2.12 -2.43
C HIS A 30 10.14 -1.59 -1.09
N LEU A 31 8.83 -1.72 -0.80
CA LEU A 31 8.26 -1.23 0.46
C LEU A 31 8.86 -1.91 1.69
N ARG A 32 9.20 -3.21 1.61
CA ARG A 32 9.87 -3.91 2.71
C ARG A 32 11.27 -3.35 2.97
N SER A 33 12.07 -3.11 1.92
CA SER A 33 13.39 -2.46 2.06
C SER A 33 13.25 -1.06 2.68
N VAL A 34 12.26 -0.27 2.26
CA VAL A 34 11.98 1.04 2.88
C VAL A 34 11.66 0.90 4.38
N VAL A 35 10.81 -0.06 4.77
CA VAL A 35 10.48 -0.30 6.18
C VAL A 35 11.70 -0.74 6.99
N GLU A 36 12.55 -1.59 6.43
CA GLU A 36 13.74 -2.15 7.10
C GLU A 36 14.86 -1.10 7.25
N GLU A 37 15.03 -0.23 6.26
CA GLU A 37 16.14 0.74 6.21
C GLU A 37 15.77 2.13 6.75
N ARG A 38 14.54 2.59 6.47
CA ARG A 38 14.08 3.97 6.69
C ARG A 38 12.63 4.02 7.23
N PRO A 39 12.30 3.35 8.35
CA PRO A 39 10.92 3.29 8.87
C PRO A 39 10.33 4.66 9.23
N HIS A 40 11.19 5.63 9.59
CA HIS A 40 10.79 7.01 9.87
C HIS A 40 10.25 7.77 8.65
N ALA A 41 10.64 7.36 7.43
CA ALA A 41 10.11 7.92 6.19
C ALA A 41 8.61 7.64 6.04
N LEU A 42 8.14 6.51 6.59
CA LEU A 42 6.72 6.14 6.62
C LEU A 42 6.02 6.70 7.85
N PHE A 43 6.68 6.62 9.02
CA PHE A 43 6.12 7.05 10.30
C PHE A 43 7.18 7.80 11.12
N PRO A 44 7.08 9.14 11.23
CA PRO A 44 8.03 9.94 12.02
C PRO A 44 8.17 9.50 13.48
N ALA A 45 7.18 8.78 14.03
CA ALA A 45 7.24 8.21 15.37
C ALA A 45 8.45 7.29 15.63
N PHE A 46 9.09 6.77 14.58
CA PHE A 46 10.29 5.92 14.68
C PHE A 46 11.61 6.68 14.42
N GLU A 47 11.60 8.01 14.30
CA GLU A 47 12.81 8.80 13.97
C GLU A 47 13.93 8.67 15.01
N SER A 48 13.57 8.50 16.29
CA SER A 48 14.53 8.34 17.39
C SER A 48 14.91 6.88 17.66
N ASP A 49 14.27 5.92 16.99
CA ASP A 49 14.49 4.50 17.21
C ASP A 49 15.58 3.96 16.27
N SER A 50 16.40 3.04 16.77
CA SER A 50 17.27 2.27 15.90
C SER A 50 16.41 1.37 15.00
N PRO A 51 16.69 1.24 13.69
CA PRO A 51 15.98 0.26 12.85
C PRO A 51 16.03 -1.16 13.42
N SER A 52 17.12 -1.54 14.11
CA SER A 52 17.28 -2.85 14.75
C SER A 52 16.38 -3.08 15.96
N SER A 53 15.80 -2.04 16.56
CA SER A 53 14.83 -2.16 17.67
C SER A 53 13.38 -2.22 17.18
N ILE A 54 13.15 -2.07 15.88
CA ILE A 54 11.82 -2.12 15.28
C ILE A 54 11.55 -3.53 14.78
N TYR A 55 10.51 -4.13 15.33
CA TYR A 55 10.01 -5.42 14.90
C TYR A 55 8.92 -5.27 13.86
N THR A 56 9.05 -6.02 12.78
CA THR A 56 8.11 -5.99 11.65
C THR A 56 7.32 -7.30 11.55
N GLN A 57 6.00 -7.22 11.45
CA GLN A 57 5.13 -8.35 11.11
C GLN A 57 4.52 -8.14 9.73
N VAL A 58 4.90 -8.99 8.78
CA VAL A 58 4.36 -8.98 7.42
C VAL A 58 3.14 -9.90 7.34
N ARG A 59 2.05 -9.38 6.79
CA ARG A 59 0.86 -10.14 6.42
C ARG A 59 0.51 -9.83 4.98
N HIS A 60 0.14 -10.86 4.24
CA HIS A 60 -0.39 -10.72 2.88
C HIS A 60 -1.90 -10.86 2.92
N ARG A 61 -2.60 -10.19 1.99
CA ARG A 61 -4.00 -10.48 1.70
C ARG A 61 -4.95 -10.26 2.88
N ARG A 62 -4.67 -9.24 3.71
CA ARG A 62 -5.50 -8.87 4.86
C ARG A 62 -6.79 -8.21 4.38
N HIS A 63 -7.92 -8.64 4.92
CA HIS A 63 -9.22 -8.07 4.59
C HIS A 63 -9.58 -6.93 5.54
N PHE A 64 -10.11 -5.86 4.96
CA PHE A 64 -10.77 -4.76 5.63
C PHE A 64 -12.23 -4.77 5.17
N THR A 65 -13.15 -4.67 6.12
CA THR A 65 -14.59 -4.63 5.85
C THR A 65 -15.13 -3.34 6.44
N TYR A 66 -15.90 -2.61 5.65
CA TYR A 66 -16.70 -1.48 6.07
C TYR A 66 -18.18 -1.84 5.90
N GLU A 67 -18.98 -1.57 6.91
CA GLU A 67 -20.43 -1.73 6.86
C GLU A 67 -21.07 -0.35 7.02
N ASP A 68 -21.81 0.06 6.01
CA ASP A 68 -22.54 1.33 5.95
C ASP A 68 -24.02 1.04 6.24
N VAL A 69 -24.58 1.62 7.29
CA VAL A 69 -26.00 1.50 7.61
C VAL A 69 -26.74 2.67 6.99
N GLN A 70 -27.52 2.38 5.95
CA GLN A 70 -28.29 3.36 5.21
C GLN A 70 -29.50 3.84 6.02
N GLN A 71 -30.06 4.98 5.61
CA GLN A 71 -31.21 5.60 6.30
C GLN A 71 -32.48 4.75 6.28
N ASP A 72 -32.62 3.85 5.31
CA ASP A 72 -33.72 2.88 5.21
C ASP A 72 -33.51 1.63 6.07
N GLY A 73 -32.41 1.57 6.83
CA GLY A 73 -32.03 0.42 7.66
C GLY A 73 -31.35 -0.70 6.89
N SER A 74 -31.13 -0.56 5.57
CA SER A 74 -30.31 -1.51 4.81
C SER A 74 -28.82 -1.36 5.15
N THR A 75 -28.06 -2.44 5.01
CA THR A 75 -26.61 -2.44 5.25
C THR A 75 -25.87 -2.71 3.94
N GLU A 76 -24.98 -1.81 3.56
CA GLU A 76 -24.04 -2.01 2.46
C GLU A 76 -22.72 -2.48 3.06
N ARG A 77 -22.28 -3.70 2.69
CA ARG A 77 -20.98 -4.24 3.12
C ARG A 77 -19.99 -4.11 1.98
N ILE A 78 -18.93 -3.36 2.22
CA ILE A 78 -17.84 -3.13 1.28
C ILE A 78 -16.58 -3.79 1.83
N GLN A 79 -15.82 -4.47 0.97
CA GLN A 79 -14.59 -5.15 1.36
C GLN A 79 -13.44 -4.73 0.46
N TRP A 80 -12.27 -4.59 1.09
CA TRP A 80 -11.00 -4.44 0.40
C TRP A 80 -10.01 -5.45 0.98
N GLN A 81 -9.27 -6.12 0.11
CA GLN A 81 -8.20 -7.04 0.50
C GLN A 81 -6.87 -6.42 0.09
N ALA A 82 -6.09 -6.00 1.08
CA ALA A 82 -4.79 -5.39 0.82
C ALA A 82 -3.77 -6.42 0.33
N ASP A 83 -2.96 -6.01 -0.65
CA ASP A 83 -1.87 -6.85 -1.15
C ASP A 83 -0.80 -7.06 -0.07
N LEU A 84 -0.46 -6.02 0.70
CA LEU A 84 0.52 -6.12 1.76
C LEU A 84 0.07 -5.35 2.99
N THR A 85 0.37 -5.88 4.16
CA THR A 85 0.28 -5.18 5.42
C THR A 85 1.55 -5.45 6.20
N ILE A 86 2.25 -4.40 6.61
CA ILE A 86 3.42 -4.51 7.48
C ILE A 86 3.12 -3.74 8.75
N ARG A 87 3.07 -4.44 9.87
CA ARG A 87 3.00 -3.82 11.20
C ARG A 87 4.42 -3.61 11.71
N LEU A 88 4.70 -2.41 12.22
CA LEU A 88 5.95 -2.01 12.85
C LEU A 88 5.66 -1.75 14.34
N SER A 89 6.47 -2.33 15.22
CA SER A 89 6.39 -2.15 16.67
C SER A 89 7.78 -1.95 17.25
N ASN A 90 7.95 -1.01 18.19
CA ASN A 90 9.21 -0.90 18.94
C ASN A 90 9.29 -2.00 20.02
N LEU A 91 10.37 -2.77 20.05
CA LEU A 91 10.58 -3.87 21.00
C LEU A 91 11.11 -3.43 22.37
N TYR A 92 11.73 -2.26 22.46
CA TYR A 92 12.58 -1.88 23.58
C TYR A 92 12.29 -0.46 24.09
N SER A 93 11.02 -0.02 24.12
CA SER A 93 10.71 1.27 24.73
C SER A 93 10.77 1.15 26.26
N ASP A 94 11.91 1.50 26.85
CA ASP A 94 12.03 1.74 28.30
C ASP A 94 11.20 2.98 28.75
N SER A 95 10.60 3.71 27.80
CA SER A 95 9.63 4.79 28.00
C SER A 95 8.19 4.35 27.69
N ASP A 96 7.24 4.85 28.48
CA ASP A 96 5.85 4.42 28.72
C ASP A 96 4.86 4.17 27.55
N ARG A 97 5.24 4.13 26.27
CA ARG A 97 4.29 3.76 25.19
C ARG A 97 4.91 2.91 24.08
N GLU A 98 4.47 1.65 24.03
CA GLU A 98 4.61 0.79 22.86
C GLU A 98 3.97 1.49 21.65
N VAL A 99 4.80 1.94 20.70
CA VAL A 99 4.32 2.51 19.44
C VAL A 99 4.15 1.37 18.44
N SER A 100 2.93 1.21 17.93
CA SER A 100 2.58 0.25 16.89
C SER A 100 1.96 0.99 15.71
N ARG A 101 2.53 0.83 14.53
CA ARG A 101 2.05 1.44 13.27
C ARG A 101 1.92 0.38 12.19
N THR A 102 1.05 0.60 11.22
CA THR A 102 0.76 -0.37 10.16
C THR A 102 0.74 0.31 8.81
N VAL A 103 1.68 -0.02 7.94
CA VAL A 103 1.59 0.35 6.52
C VAL A 103 0.81 -0.72 5.76
N THR A 104 -0.16 -0.32 4.95
CA THR A 104 -1.01 -1.20 4.13
C THR A 104 -0.90 -0.76 2.67
N LEU A 105 -0.75 -1.71 1.74
CA LEU A 105 -0.47 -1.44 0.34
C LEU A 105 -1.50 -2.11 -0.57
N GLU A 106 -1.98 -1.34 -1.55
CA GLU A 106 -2.66 -1.80 -2.76
C GLU A 106 -1.74 -1.56 -3.97
N VAL A 107 -1.58 -2.56 -4.84
CA VAL A 107 -0.73 -2.46 -6.03
C VAL A 107 -1.58 -2.47 -7.29
N LYS A 108 -1.37 -1.47 -8.14
CA LYS A 108 -1.96 -1.39 -9.47
C LYS A 108 -0.83 -1.39 -10.49
N THR A 109 -0.91 -2.29 -11.47
CA THR A 109 0.15 -2.42 -12.49
C THR A 109 -0.34 -1.91 -13.83
N GLY A 110 0.41 -0.98 -14.41
CA GLY A 110 0.16 -0.40 -15.74
C GLY A 110 -0.37 1.04 -15.69
N GLN A 111 -0.19 1.74 -16.81
CA GLN A 111 -0.44 3.18 -16.94
C GLN A 111 -1.85 3.62 -16.51
N TYR A 112 -2.86 2.81 -16.82
CA TYR A 112 -4.29 3.12 -16.61
C TYR A 112 -4.93 2.34 -15.46
N ALA A 113 -4.16 1.63 -14.65
CA ALA A 113 -4.72 0.82 -13.56
C ALA A 113 -5.18 1.73 -12.41
N GLN A 114 -6.50 1.76 -12.16
CA GLN A 114 -7.15 2.60 -11.17
C GLN A 114 -7.67 1.78 -9.98
N LEU A 115 -7.91 2.46 -8.86
CA LEU A 115 -8.68 1.90 -7.74
C LEU A 115 -10.15 1.84 -8.13
N GLU A 116 -10.82 0.77 -7.75
CA GLU A 116 -12.29 0.75 -7.78
C GLU A 116 -12.82 1.72 -6.72
N ARG A 117 -14.00 2.32 -6.96
CA ARG A 117 -14.63 3.27 -6.02
C ARG A 117 -14.67 2.72 -4.60
N ASP A 118 -15.11 1.49 -4.47
CA ASP A 118 -15.35 0.82 -3.20
C ASP A 118 -14.04 0.48 -2.48
N GLN A 119 -13.00 0.07 -3.23
CA GLN A 119 -11.63 -0.06 -2.72
C GLN A 119 -11.14 1.28 -2.18
N GLN A 120 -11.26 2.35 -2.97
CA GLN A 120 -10.82 3.68 -2.59
C GLN A 120 -11.55 4.22 -1.35
N LYS A 121 -12.86 3.93 -1.20
CA LYS A 121 -13.65 4.29 0.00
C LYS A 121 -13.10 3.58 1.24
N VAL A 122 -12.95 2.25 1.20
CA VAL A 122 -12.45 1.48 2.35
C VAL A 122 -11.00 1.86 2.70
N MET A 123 -10.14 2.01 1.69
CA MET A 123 -8.76 2.45 1.87
C MET A 123 -8.69 3.82 2.54
N GLY A 124 -9.53 4.78 2.11
CA GLY A 124 -9.61 6.10 2.70
C GLY A 124 -10.00 6.07 4.17
N ILE A 125 -11.06 5.33 4.51
CA ILE A 125 -11.53 5.17 5.91
C ILE A 125 -10.43 4.55 6.79
N VAL A 126 -9.72 3.53 6.30
CA VAL A 126 -8.61 2.92 7.04
C VAL A 126 -7.47 3.94 7.26
N ASN A 127 -7.22 4.81 6.28
CA ASN A 127 -6.17 5.84 6.35
C ASN A 127 -6.49 6.99 7.30
N GLU A 128 -7.73 7.14 7.76
CA GLU A 128 -8.08 8.14 8.78
C GLU A 128 -7.58 7.77 10.19
N ASN A 129 -7.19 6.51 10.40
CA ASN A 129 -6.60 6.08 11.65
C ASN A 129 -5.09 6.34 11.64
N ASP A 130 -4.61 7.15 12.59
CA ASP A 130 -3.18 7.51 12.74
C ASP A 130 -2.24 6.30 12.95
N ASP A 131 -2.78 5.14 13.34
CA ASP A 131 -2.01 3.89 13.43
C ASP A 131 -1.77 3.24 12.06
N TYR A 132 -2.42 3.71 11.00
CA TYR A 132 -2.34 3.19 9.65
C TYR A 132 -1.77 4.22 8.67
N LEU A 133 -1.00 3.71 7.71
CA LEU A 133 -0.67 4.42 6.47
C LEU A 133 -1.10 3.53 5.32
N VAL A 134 -2.10 3.95 4.58
CA VAL A 134 -2.59 3.26 3.39
C VAL A 134 -1.94 3.88 2.16
N LEU A 135 -1.22 3.04 1.43
CA LEU A 135 -0.53 3.38 0.20
C LEU A 135 -1.15 2.65 -0.99
N ARG A 136 -1.16 3.33 -2.12
CA ARG A 136 -1.33 2.74 -3.44
C ARG A 136 0.00 2.86 -4.18
N ALA A 137 0.53 1.75 -4.69
CA ALA A 137 1.64 1.75 -5.63
C ALA A 137 1.13 1.59 -7.06
N ASN A 138 1.50 2.52 -7.95
CA ASN A 138 1.49 2.25 -9.39
C ASN A 138 2.81 1.60 -9.76
N VAL A 139 2.79 0.46 -10.42
CA VAL A 139 4.00 -0.10 -11.04
C VAL A 139 3.88 0.01 -12.54
N ARG A 140 4.82 0.72 -13.15
CA ARG A 140 4.88 1.06 -14.57
C ARG A 140 6.14 0.50 -15.21
N PHE A 141 6.06 0.19 -16.50
CA PHE A 141 7.12 -0.46 -17.28
C PHE A 141 7.31 0.30 -18.60
N ASP A 142 7.31 1.63 -18.49
CA ASP A 142 7.06 2.53 -19.61
C ASP A 142 8.39 2.97 -20.29
N ALA A 143 9.56 2.56 -19.76
CA ALA A 143 10.88 2.85 -20.32
C ALA A 143 11.97 1.81 -19.96
N ASP A 144 12.78 1.45 -20.95
CA ASP A 144 14.16 0.89 -20.87
C ASP A 144 14.49 -0.02 -19.68
N SER A 145 13.67 -1.06 -19.47
CA SER A 145 13.97 -2.18 -18.56
C SER A 145 13.90 -1.85 -17.06
N VAL A 146 13.44 -0.65 -16.67
CA VAL A 146 13.29 -0.24 -15.26
C VAL A 146 11.82 -0.10 -14.91
N ALA A 147 11.41 -0.78 -13.83
CA ALA A 147 10.08 -0.59 -13.28
C ALA A 147 10.03 0.71 -12.46
N GLU A 148 9.12 1.62 -12.80
CA GLU A 148 8.85 2.81 -12.01
C GLU A 148 7.76 2.50 -10.98
N ILE A 149 7.99 2.88 -9.71
CA ILE A 149 7.01 2.75 -8.65
C ILE A 149 6.57 4.14 -8.21
N GLN A 150 5.30 4.46 -8.40
CA GLN A 150 4.70 5.73 -7.95
C GLN A 150 3.78 5.49 -6.77
N TYR A 151 4.12 6.05 -5.62
CA TYR A 151 3.30 5.93 -4.42
C TYR A 151 2.30 7.08 -4.30
N ALA A 152 1.14 6.75 -3.75
CA ALA A 152 0.09 7.69 -3.39
C ALA A 152 -0.60 7.25 -2.10
N THR A 153 -1.16 8.20 -1.38
CA THR A 153 -2.00 7.97 -0.19
C THR A 153 -3.40 8.56 -0.41
N LEU A 154 -4.32 8.37 0.54
CA LEU A 154 -5.70 8.86 0.44
C LEU A 154 -5.94 10.05 1.35
N GLU A 155 -6.53 11.10 0.79
CA GLU A 155 -6.99 12.27 1.52
C GLU A 155 -8.51 12.41 1.43
N PRO A 156 -9.19 12.91 2.48
CA PRO A 156 -10.61 13.24 2.42
C PRO A 156 -10.92 14.20 1.27
N ALA A 157 -11.89 13.81 0.44
CA ALA A 157 -12.38 14.61 -0.68
C ALA A 157 -13.89 14.36 -0.85
N PRO A 158 -14.74 15.04 -0.06
CA PRO A 158 -16.20 14.85 -0.06
C PRO A 158 -16.87 15.09 -1.43
N SER A 159 -16.19 15.79 -2.34
CA SER A 159 -16.65 16.02 -3.72
C SER A 159 -16.55 14.79 -4.62
N THR A 160 -15.84 13.74 -4.22
CA THR A 160 -15.66 12.51 -5.00
C THR A 160 -16.68 11.45 -4.63
N LYS A 161 -16.98 10.53 -5.56
CA LYS A 161 -17.91 9.40 -5.30
C LYS A 161 -17.44 8.43 -4.22
N ALA A 162 -16.13 8.38 -3.95
CA ALA A 162 -15.55 7.54 -2.92
C ALA A 162 -15.41 8.28 -1.57
N GLY A 163 -15.55 9.61 -1.55
CA GLY A 163 -15.25 10.46 -0.40
C GLY A 163 -13.77 10.74 -0.18
N TYR A 164 -12.88 10.20 -1.03
CA TYR A 164 -11.43 10.33 -0.92
C TYR A 164 -10.77 10.53 -2.28
N ARG A 165 -9.60 11.16 -2.31
CA ARG A 165 -8.76 11.30 -3.50
C ARG A 165 -7.36 10.75 -3.26
N LEU A 166 -6.69 10.33 -4.33
CA LEU A 166 -5.27 10.00 -4.28
C LEU A 166 -4.43 11.29 -4.23
N SER A 167 -3.45 11.31 -3.34
CA SER A 167 -2.43 12.34 -3.22
C SER A 167 -1.06 11.69 -3.39
N SER A 168 -0.13 12.35 -4.08
CA SER A 168 1.21 11.78 -4.29
C SER A 168 1.93 11.61 -2.97
N TYR A 169 2.72 10.56 -2.84
CA TYR A 169 3.47 10.26 -1.62
C TYR A 169 4.91 9.88 -1.99
N ASP A 170 5.88 10.60 -1.43
CA ASP A 170 7.29 10.44 -1.78
C ASP A 170 7.99 9.47 -0.81
N LEU A 171 8.77 8.52 -1.34
CA LEU A 171 9.51 7.47 -0.60
C LEU A 171 10.97 7.33 -1.07
#